data_AF-A0AAD6AV52-F1
#
_entry.id   AF-A0AAD6AV52-F1
#
_cell.length_a   1.000
_cell.length_b   1.000
_cell.length_c   1.000
_cell.angle_alpha   90.00
_cell.angle_beta   90.00
_cell.angle_gamma   90.00
#
_symmetry.space_group_name_H-M   'P 1'
#
loop_
_entity.id
_entity.type
_entity.pdbx_description
1 polymer ?
#
loop_
_entity_poly.entity_id
_entity_poly.type
_entity_poly.pdbx_seq_one_letter_code
_entity_poly.pdbx_strand_id
1 'polypeptide(L)'
;MRSECGAAASEGMMASSAARGSSRWITVILSSGPTGAGVCAGHGGVRSISSLGAGKLCRGGNLMCGGAGKALTLKGVSGNNSPFAACTLSFHTSSPASSKQDFYQTLGVPRTATQKEIKKAYYQMAKKYHPDTNKEDPQAKEKFAKLAEAYEILSDEGKRKQYDTYGSTGFDAGQAGAGGQHYWSGQQSSVDPEELFRKIFGEFSGGRGFGDFNAIFEQPQEYFMELTFTQAAKGVNKEFSVNIEAACQRCDGKGHEPGTKVQHCNHCNGSGMETVNTGPFVMRSTCRRCGGKGTVISTPCNTCRGVGQTKQKKTVTVPVPAGVEDGQTVRMPVGKKEIFITFRVQKSPVFRRDGADVHSDLLISVAQAILGGTARAQGLYETLNLSIPAGIQADQRIRHSGKGIARIGGYGYGDHYVHVKIKVPKTLTDRQRTLLTSYAEDETEVEGTVNGVTNTTTGKRSSYN
;
A
#
# COMPACT_ATOMS: atom_id res chain seq x y z
N MET A 1 -6.94 3.26 57.46
CA MET A 1 -5.79 3.44 58.35
C MET A 1 -4.81 2.31 58.08
N ARG A 2 -3.58 2.69 57.66
CA ARG A 2 -2.26 2.09 57.94
C ARG A 2 -2.12 0.55 57.86
N SER A 3 -1.40 -0.02 56.90
CA SER A 3 0.06 -0.04 56.64
C SER A 3 0.84 -1.04 57.52
N GLU A 4 1.67 -1.86 56.83
CA GLU A 4 2.90 -2.53 57.30
C GLU A 4 2.73 -3.77 58.21
N CYS A 5 3.60 -4.79 58.28
CA CYS A 5 5.02 -4.92 57.93
C CYS A 5 5.47 -6.41 57.99
N GLY A 6 6.68 -6.69 57.45
CA GLY A 6 7.50 -7.89 57.71
C GLY A 6 8.36 -8.25 56.46
N ALA A 7 9.60 -7.78 56.25
CA ALA A 7 10.88 -7.93 56.98
C ALA A 7 11.31 -9.41 57.16
N ALA A 8 12.54 -9.88 56.91
CA ALA A 8 13.79 -9.37 56.34
C ALA A 8 14.82 -10.55 56.26
N ALA A 9 15.84 -10.40 55.39
CA ALA A 9 17.28 -10.81 55.47
C ALA A 9 17.66 -12.30 55.71
N SER A 10 18.44 -12.99 54.84
CA SER A 10 19.91 -12.97 54.53
C SER A 10 20.45 -14.40 54.83
N GLU A 11 21.48 -15.02 54.25
CA GLU A 11 22.82 -14.57 53.83
C GLU A 11 23.62 -15.76 53.21
N GLY A 12 24.71 -15.47 52.47
CA GLY A 12 25.87 -16.36 52.20
C GLY A 12 25.92 -17.03 50.80
N MET A 13 27.03 -17.10 50.05
CA MET A 13 28.44 -16.72 50.26
C MET A 13 29.19 -16.85 48.89
N MET A 14 30.30 -16.12 48.74
CA MET A 14 31.17 -16.00 47.55
C MET A 14 31.96 -17.27 47.15
N ALA A 15 32.40 -17.37 45.88
CA ALA A 15 33.83 -17.31 45.50
C ALA A 15 34.12 -17.64 44.02
N SER A 16 35.05 -16.87 43.44
CA SER A 16 35.68 -16.97 42.12
C SER A 16 36.75 -18.07 42.03
N SER A 17 37.03 -18.60 40.83
CA SER A 17 38.40 -18.67 40.25
C SER A 17 38.44 -19.33 38.87
N ALA A 18 39.51 -19.03 38.14
CA ALA A 18 39.62 -19.00 36.68
C ALA A 18 40.36 -20.18 36.01
N ALA A 19 40.18 -20.22 34.68
CA ALA A 19 41.12 -20.61 33.62
C ALA A 19 41.52 -22.09 33.42
N ARG A 20 41.34 -22.58 32.18
CA ARG A 20 42.42 -22.94 31.23
C ARG A 20 41.83 -23.42 29.90
N GLY A 21 42.45 -22.99 28.80
CA GLY A 21 42.06 -23.35 27.44
C GLY A 21 42.52 -24.74 27.01
N SER A 22 41.91 -25.25 25.94
CA SER A 22 42.49 -26.29 25.09
C SER A 22 41.86 -26.20 23.70
N SER A 23 42.70 -25.83 22.73
CA SER A 23 42.45 -25.90 21.30
C SER A 23 42.45 -27.36 20.84
N ARG A 24 41.34 -27.82 20.24
CA ARG A 24 41.31 -29.10 19.52
C ARG A 24 41.15 -28.87 18.03
N TRP A 25 42.21 -29.22 17.32
CA TRP A 25 42.30 -29.41 15.89
C TRP A 25 41.45 -30.62 15.50
N ILE A 26 40.71 -30.53 14.40
CA ILE A 26 40.14 -31.72 13.73
C ILE A 26 40.62 -31.70 12.28
N THR A 27 41.56 -32.61 12.02
CA THR A 27 41.98 -33.07 10.71
C THR A 27 40.88 -33.98 10.15
N VAL A 28 40.39 -33.73 8.94
CA VAL A 28 39.52 -34.66 8.21
C VAL A 28 40.30 -35.25 7.05
N ILE A 29 40.52 -36.56 7.12
CA ILE A 29 41.01 -37.40 6.03
C ILE A 29 39.77 -37.91 5.27
N LEU A 30 39.71 -37.68 3.95
CA LEU A 30 38.71 -38.27 3.08
C LEU A 30 39.28 -39.53 2.43
N SER A 31 38.61 -40.66 2.64
CA SER A 31 38.76 -41.86 1.80
C SER A 31 37.39 -42.27 1.26
N SER A 32 37.37 -42.71 0.00
CA SER A 32 36.17 -42.94 -0.81
C SER A 32 35.75 -44.40 -0.82
N GLY A 33 34.45 -44.67 -0.61
CA GLY A 33 33.83 -45.97 -0.88
C GLY A 33 32.30 -45.92 -0.73
N PRO A 34 31.49 -46.49 -1.66
CA PRO A 34 30.04 -46.38 -1.64
C PRO A 34 29.34 -47.67 -1.17
N THR A 35 28.40 -47.56 -0.22
CA THR A 35 27.12 -48.32 -0.10
C THR A 35 26.46 -47.95 1.24
N GLY A 36 25.14 -47.69 1.23
CA GLY A 36 24.43 -47.04 2.34
C GLY A 36 23.86 -47.95 3.43
N ALA A 37 23.35 -47.32 4.50
CA ALA A 37 22.34 -47.82 5.43
C ALA A 37 21.71 -46.61 6.16
N GLY A 38 20.39 -46.63 6.40
CA GLY A 38 19.64 -45.55 7.07
C GLY A 38 18.86 -46.05 8.29
N VAL A 39 18.29 -45.14 9.11
CA VAL A 39 17.18 -45.40 10.06
C VAL A 39 16.36 -44.11 10.31
N CYS A 40 15.03 -44.29 10.36
CA CYS A 40 13.90 -43.37 10.67
C CYS A 40 13.86 -42.93 12.16
N ALA A 41 12.94 -42.13 12.72
CA ALA A 41 12.07 -40.98 12.40
C ALA A 41 11.42 -40.54 13.75
N GLY A 42 10.95 -39.29 13.88
CA GLY A 42 10.13 -38.87 15.03
C GLY A 42 9.64 -37.42 14.95
N HIS A 43 8.39 -37.25 14.45
CA HIS A 43 7.39 -36.17 14.63
C HIS A 43 7.84 -34.68 14.67
N GLY A 44 7.37 -33.76 13.81
CA GLY A 44 6.39 -33.85 12.74
C GLY A 44 6.21 -32.55 11.91
N GLY A 45 5.81 -32.74 10.64
CA GLY A 45 4.79 -31.92 9.97
C GLY A 45 5.19 -30.74 9.06
N VAL A 46 5.85 -30.99 7.92
CA VAL A 46 5.78 -30.11 6.72
C VAL A 46 4.82 -30.73 5.71
N ARG A 47 3.95 -29.91 5.10
CA ARG A 47 3.00 -30.32 4.06
C ARG A 47 3.72 -30.60 2.72
N SER A 48 3.26 -31.69 2.11
CA SER A 48 3.56 -32.22 0.77
C SER A 48 3.09 -31.29 -0.36
N ILE A 49 3.77 -31.35 -1.52
CA ILE A 49 3.14 -31.66 -2.82
C ILE A 49 4.19 -32.32 -3.75
N SER A 50 3.88 -33.58 -4.06
CA SER A 50 3.96 -34.33 -5.33
C SER A 50 5.20 -34.32 -6.24
N SER A 51 5.71 -35.54 -6.41
CA SER A 51 6.56 -36.04 -7.48
C SER A 51 5.81 -36.36 -8.79
N LEU A 52 6.42 -36.02 -9.92
CA LEU A 52 6.44 -36.71 -11.23
C LEU A 52 7.74 -36.20 -11.87
N GLY A 53 8.66 -36.95 -12.48
CA GLY A 53 8.85 -38.35 -12.79
C GLY A 53 10.22 -38.43 -13.48
N ALA A 54 10.96 -39.49 -13.19
CA ALA A 54 12.16 -40.03 -13.86
C ALA A 54 13.09 -39.08 -14.67
N GLY A 55 14.15 -38.61 -13.99
CA GLY A 55 15.54 -39.00 -14.30
C GLY A 55 16.17 -38.58 -15.64
N LYS A 56 16.84 -37.41 -15.66
CA LYS A 56 18.32 -37.26 -15.75
C LYS A 56 18.66 -35.78 -15.88
N LEU A 57 19.20 -35.22 -14.81
CA LEU A 57 19.85 -33.90 -14.80
C LEU A 57 21.11 -34.02 -13.93
N CYS A 58 22.27 -33.91 -14.58
CA CYS A 58 23.48 -33.47 -13.92
C CYS A 58 23.54 -31.93 -14.07
N ARG A 59 23.44 -31.28 -12.91
CA ARG A 59 24.19 -30.12 -12.42
C ARG A 59 24.44 -28.93 -13.36
N GLY A 60 23.90 -27.78 -12.93
CA GLY A 60 24.28 -26.47 -13.44
C GLY A 60 25.64 -25.98 -12.94
N GLY A 61 25.95 -24.77 -13.39
CA GLY A 61 27.06 -23.97 -12.89
C GLY A 61 27.72 -23.17 -13.99
N ASN A 62 27.36 -21.90 -14.08
CA ASN A 62 28.08 -20.88 -14.84
C ASN A 62 29.60 -21.01 -14.64
N LEU A 63 30.31 -21.13 -15.77
CA LEU A 63 31.67 -20.68 -15.89
C LEU A 63 31.67 -19.14 -15.82
N MET A 64 32.38 -18.59 -14.85
CA MET A 64 32.91 -17.23 -14.93
C MET A 64 34.13 -17.23 -15.86
N CYS A 65 34.18 -16.19 -16.70
CA CYS A 65 35.26 -15.90 -17.64
C CYS A 65 36.61 -15.77 -16.93
N GLY A 66 37.61 -16.48 -17.44
CA GLY A 66 39.03 -16.14 -17.25
C GLY A 66 39.44 -15.04 -18.23
N GLY A 67 39.95 -13.92 -17.70
CA GLY A 67 40.70 -12.92 -18.43
C GLY A 67 42.17 -13.30 -18.57
N ALA A 68 42.76 -12.95 -19.71
CA ALA A 68 44.08 -13.32 -20.18
C ALA A 68 45.25 -12.81 -19.31
N GLY A 69 46.34 -13.58 -19.26
CA GLY A 69 47.60 -13.10 -18.68
C GLY A 69 48.74 -14.11 -18.65
N LYS A 70 49.45 -14.22 -19.78
CA LYS A 70 50.86 -14.65 -19.94
C LYS A 70 51.30 -16.03 -19.42
N ALA A 71 51.43 -16.93 -20.39
CA ALA A 71 52.29 -18.10 -20.35
C ALA A 71 53.76 -17.72 -20.07
N LEU A 72 54.40 -18.50 -19.20
CA LEU A 72 55.83 -18.81 -19.29
C LEU A 72 55.99 -20.31 -19.08
N THR A 73 56.39 -20.96 -20.17
CA THR A 73 56.80 -22.36 -20.26
C THR A 73 58.20 -22.54 -19.69
N LEU A 74 58.41 -23.56 -18.86
CA LEU A 74 59.68 -24.29 -18.84
C LEU A 74 59.40 -25.80 -18.72
N LYS A 75 60.04 -26.54 -19.62
CA LYS A 75 59.95 -27.98 -19.84
C LYS A 75 61.26 -28.60 -19.33
N GLY A 76 61.16 -29.70 -18.59
CA GLY A 76 62.21 -30.71 -18.44
C GLY A 76 63.10 -30.62 -17.20
N VAL A 77 63.06 -31.64 -16.35
CA VAL A 77 64.14 -32.64 -16.14
C VAL A 77 63.66 -33.65 -15.08
N SER A 78 64.01 -34.91 -15.32
CA SER A 78 63.77 -36.12 -14.53
C SER A 78 64.55 -36.12 -13.20
N GLY A 79 64.05 -36.79 -12.16
CA GLY A 79 64.89 -37.25 -11.05
C GLY A 79 64.25 -37.20 -9.66
N ASN A 80 64.25 -38.36 -9.00
CA ASN A 80 63.78 -38.64 -7.65
C ASN A 80 64.44 -37.84 -6.52
N ASN A 81 63.74 -37.89 -5.38
CA ASN A 81 64.16 -37.68 -3.99
C ASN A 81 64.07 -36.24 -3.43
N SER A 82 63.11 -36.09 -2.52
CA SER A 82 63.13 -35.12 -1.43
C SER A 82 64.36 -35.37 -0.54
N PRO A 83 64.91 -34.34 0.15
CA PRO A 83 64.24 -33.77 1.33
C PRO A 83 64.35 -32.23 1.47
N PHE A 84 63.41 -31.69 2.26
CA PHE A 84 63.46 -30.48 3.08
C PHE A 84 64.43 -29.34 2.71
N ALA A 85 63.87 -28.22 2.28
CA ALA A 85 64.47 -26.90 2.45
C ALA A 85 63.40 -25.91 2.95
N ALA A 86 63.62 -25.36 4.15
CA ALA A 86 62.83 -24.29 4.72
C ALA A 86 63.16 -22.98 4.01
N CYS A 87 62.14 -22.32 3.46
CA CYS A 87 62.24 -20.93 3.02
C CYS A 87 61.25 -20.09 3.84
N THR A 88 61.80 -19.30 4.75
CA THR A 88 61.13 -18.19 5.42
C THR A 88 60.73 -17.12 4.40
N LEU A 89 59.44 -16.79 4.33
CA LEU A 89 58.95 -15.61 3.65
C LEU A 89 58.25 -14.69 4.65
N SER A 90 58.71 -13.44 4.67
CA SER A 90 58.19 -12.32 5.44
C SER A 90 56.79 -11.96 4.95
N PHE A 91 55.79 -12.00 5.83
CA PHE A 91 54.46 -11.50 5.54
C PHE A 91 54.43 -9.97 5.73
N HIS A 92 54.27 -9.21 4.64
CA HIS A 92 53.60 -7.90 4.72
C HIS A 92 52.09 -8.16 4.72
N THR A 93 51.43 -7.86 5.84
CA THR A 93 49.97 -7.89 5.93
C THR A 93 49.41 -6.52 5.55
N SER A 94 49.04 -6.33 4.29
CA SER A 94 48.02 -5.33 3.94
C SER A 94 46.76 -6.09 3.55
N SER A 95 45.86 -6.26 4.53
CA SER A 95 44.49 -6.70 4.27
C SER A 95 43.76 -5.64 3.45
N PRO A 96 42.99 -5.98 2.40
CA PRO A 96 42.11 -5.01 1.76
C PRO A 96 40.99 -4.70 2.75
N ALA A 97 41.03 -3.51 3.35
CA ALA A 97 39.90 -3.00 4.11
C ALA A 97 38.67 -2.99 3.19
N SER A 98 37.61 -3.68 3.60
CA SER A 98 36.27 -3.49 3.03
C SER A 98 35.96 -1.99 3.11
N SER A 99 35.99 -1.31 1.97
CA SER A 99 35.68 0.11 1.88
C SER A 99 34.22 0.28 2.27
N LYS A 100 33.96 0.65 3.52
CA LYS A 100 32.65 1.14 3.96
C LYS A 100 32.23 2.24 2.98
N GLN A 101 31.00 2.16 2.48
CA GLN A 101 30.50 3.05 1.43
C GLN A 101 30.60 4.52 1.87
N ASP A 102 31.15 5.37 1.01
CA ASP A 102 31.22 6.82 1.27
C ASP A 102 29.79 7.38 1.44
N PHE A 103 29.48 8.04 2.56
CA PHE A 103 28.13 8.56 2.83
C PHE A 103 27.68 9.59 1.80
N TYR A 104 28.63 10.36 1.24
CA TYR A 104 28.38 11.25 0.11
C TYR A 104 27.97 10.50 -1.15
N GLN A 105 28.58 9.35 -1.43
CA GLN A 105 28.24 8.49 -2.57
C GLN A 105 26.90 7.79 -2.36
N THR A 106 26.59 7.37 -1.13
CA THR A 106 25.30 6.77 -0.75
C THR A 106 24.14 7.74 -0.94
N LEU A 107 24.33 9.03 -0.60
CA LEU A 107 23.35 10.10 -0.85
C LEU A 107 23.38 10.64 -2.28
N GLY A 108 24.40 10.30 -3.08
CA GLY A 108 24.58 10.78 -4.45
C GLY A 108 24.96 12.26 -4.56
N VAL A 109 25.67 12.79 -3.57
CA VAL A 109 26.08 14.21 -3.50
C VAL A 109 27.61 14.35 -3.51
N PRO A 110 28.16 15.45 -4.06
CA PRO A 110 29.60 15.71 -3.96
C PRO A 110 29.99 16.05 -2.52
N ARG A 111 31.27 15.83 -2.14
CA ARG A 111 31.79 16.16 -0.80
C ARG A 111 31.71 17.66 -0.47
N THR A 112 31.65 18.52 -1.49
CA THR A 112 31.47 19.97 -1.36
C THR A 112 30.02 20.42 -1.15
N ALA A 113 29.06 19.48 -1.08
CA ALA A 113 27.64 19.80 -0.98
C ALA A 113 27.30 20.60 0.29
N THR A 114 26.39 21.56 0.15
CA THR A 114 25.88 22.32 1.28
C THR A 114 24.87 21.51 2.09
N GLN A 115 24.61 21.91 3.34
CA GLN A 115 23.65 21.22 4.23
C GLN A 115 22.25 21.09 3.61
N LYS A 116 21.85 22.09 2.84
CA LYS A 116 20.56 22.11 2.12
C LYS A 116 20.52 21.07 1.00
N GLU A 117 21.62 20.86 0.29
CA GLU A 117 21.73 19.89 -0.81
C GLU A 117 21.74 18.46 -0.28
N ILE A 118 22.46 18.20 0.82
CA ILE A 118 22.47 16.90 1.51
C ILE A 118 21.05 16.53 1.96
N LYS A 119 20.32 17.48 2.56
CA LYS A 119 18.92 17.30 2.97
C LYS A 119 17.98 17.04 1.79
N LYS A 120 18.16 17.76 0.68
CA LYS A 120 17.37 17.57 -0.54
C LYS A 120 17.62 16.20 -1.17
N ALA A 121 18.87 15.75 -1.24
CA ALA A 121 19.24 14.46 -1.80
C ALA A 121 18.70 13.29 -0.96
N TYR A 122 18.82 13.37 0.37
CA TYR A 122 18.21 12.40 1.28
C TYR A 122 16.70 12.28 1.05
N TYR A 123 15.98 13.40 0.94
CA TYR A 123 14.54 13.38 0.71
C TYR A 123 14.15 12.68 -0.61
N GLN A 124 14.91 12.93 -1.69
CA GLN A 124 14.65 12.31 -2.98
C GLN A 124 14.89 10.79 -2.97
N MET A 125 15.94 10.33 -2.29
CA MET A 125 16.26 8.92 -2.20
C MET A 125 15.35 8.18 -1.20
N ALA A 126 15.04 8.79 -0.07
CA ALA A 126 14.13 8.24 0.93
C ALA A 126 12.72 8.01 0.36
N LYS A 127 12.21 8.94 -0.47
CA LYS A 127 10.93 8.75 -1.18
C LYS A 127 10.98 7.60 -2.19
N LYS A 128 12.12 7.42 -2.88
CA LYS A 128 12.30 6.35 -3.88
C LYS A 128 12.41 4.97 -3.24
N TYR A 129 13.02 4.87 -2.06
CA TYR A 129 13.28 3.60 -1.36
C TYR A 129 12.39 3.38 -0.14
N HIS A 130 11.28 4.11 -0.01
CA HIS A 130 10.38 3.98 1.13
C HIS A 130 9.73 2.58 1.16
N PRO A 131 9.66 1.92 2.33
CA PRO A 131 9.11 0.57 2.45
C PRO A 131 7.64 0.47 1.99
N ASP A 132 6.84 1.51 2.22
CA ASP A 132 5.44 1.53 1.72
C ASP A 132 5.31 1.56 0.20
N THR A 133 6.28 2.14 -0.52
CA THR A 133 6.24 2.23 -1.98
C THR A 133 6.84 0.99 -2.64
N ASN A 134 7.79 0.33 -1.97
CA ASN A 134 8.47 -0.87 -2.45
C ASN A 134 8.37 -2.00 -1.43
N LYS A 135 7.15 -2.52 -1.21
CA LYS A 135 6.86 -3.56 -0.21
C LYS A 135 7.49 -4.92 -0.53
N GLU A 136 7.79 -5.18 -1.80
CA GLU A 136 8.23 -6.48 -2.31
C GLU A 136 9.77 -6.61 -2.42
N ASP A 137 10.52 -5.51 -2.26
CA ASP A 137 11.98 -5.49 -2.47
C ASP A 137 12.77 -5.42 -1.13
N PRO A 138 13.38 -6.53 -0.66
CA PRO A 138 14.17 -6.52 0.58
C PRO A 138 15.42 -5.62 0.48
N GLN A 139 15.92 -5.36 -0.74
CA GLN A 139 17.04 -4.45 -0.97
C GLN A 139 16.68 -2.97 -0.78
N ALA A 140 15.40 -2.59 -0.91
CA ALA A 140 14.96 -1.22 -0.70
C ALA A 140 15.08 -0.83 0.78
N LYS A 141 14.74 -1.76 1.68
CA LYS A 141 14.90 -1.59 3.14
C LYS A 141 16.37 -1.40 3.53
N GLU A 142 17.28 -2.18 2.95
CA GLU A 142 18.72 -2.06 3.23
C GLU A 142 19.29 -0.73 2.70
N LYS A 143 18.89 -0.29 1.51
CA LYS A 143 19.27 1.01 0.96
C LYS A 143 18.70 2.17 1.78
N PHE A 144 17.47 2.05 2.25
CA PHE A 144 16.84 3.05 3.11
C PHE A 144 17.58 3.18 4.45
N ALA A 145 17.98 2.07 5.07
CA ALA A 145 18.79 2.07 6.28
C ALA A 145 20.15 2.79 6.08
N LYS A 146 20.84 2.49 4.96
CA LYS A 146 22.11 3.14 4.60
C LYS A 146 21.96 4.64 4.33
N LEU A 147 20.85 5.06 3.73
CA LEU A 147 20.54 6.47 3.50
C LEU A 147 20.28 7.22 4.82
N ALA A 148 19.60 6.57 5.77
CA ALA A 148 19.34 7.13 7.10
C ALA A 148 20.64 7.32 7.90
N GLU A 149 21.51 6.32 7.89
CA GLU A 149 22.84 6.38 8.53
C GLU A 149 23.70 7.49 7.92
N ALA A 150 23.76 7.56 6.59
CA ALA A 150 24.49 8.61 5.88
C ALA A 150 23.97 10.01 6.22
N TYR A 151 22.65 10.17 6.31
CA TYR A 151 22.04 11.44 6.67
C TYR A 151 22.30 11.79 8.14
N GLU A 152 22.26 10.85 9.08
CA GLU A 152 22.52 11.15 10.49
C GLU A 152 23.90 11.79 10.70
N ILE A 153 24.92 11.26 10.02
CA ILE A 153 26.30 11.74 10.14
C ILE A 153 26.52 13.03 9.35
N LEU A 154 25.94 13.15 8.15
CA LEU A 154 26.10 14.33 7.30
C LEU A 154 25.13 15.48 7.65
N SER A 155 24.09 15.24 8.46
CA SER A 155 23.07 16.22 8.83
C SER A 155 23.55 17.25 9.87
N ASP A 156 24.56 16.90 10.67
CA ASP A 156 25.14 17.74 11.70
C ASP A 156 26.56 18.20 11.27
N GLU A 157 26.83 19.51 11.33
CA GLU A 157 28.12 20.06 10.93
C GLU A 157 29.29 19.54 11.77
N GLY A 158 29.06 19.21 13.05
CA GLY A 158 30.04 18.61 13.94
C GLY A 158 30.37 17.16 13.55
N LYS A 159 29.34 16.33 13.34
CA LYS A 159 29.52 14.93 12.91
C LYS A 159 30.11 14.84 11.51
N ARG A 160 29.72 15.75 10.60
CA ARG A 160 30.28 15.85 9.25
C ARG A 160 31.77 16.17 9.27
N LYS A 161 32.21 17.15 10.07
CA LYS A 161 33.64 17.48 10.21
C LYS A 161 34.45 16.31 10.75
N GLN A 162 33.90 15.56 11.71
CA GLN A 162 34.54 14.35 12.24
C GLN A 162 34.65 13.26 11.18
N TYR A 163 33.59 13.04 10.39
CA TYR A 163 33.60 12.10 9.26
C TYR A 163 34.59 12.51 8.16
N ASP A 164 34.66 13.80 7.83
CA ASP A 164 35.59 14.33 6.83
C ASP A 164 37.06 14.23 7.31
N THR A 165 37.30 14.25 8.63
CA THR A 165 38.65 14.18 9.23
C THR A 165 39.13 12.74 9.46
N TYR A 166 38.26 11.88 9.98
CA TYR A 166 38.61 10.52 10.44
C TYR A 166 38.02 9.40 9.59
N GLY A 167 37.24 9.73 8.55
CA GLY A 167 36.55 8.77 7.71
C GLY A 167 35.49 7.95 8.43
N SER A 168 34.98 6.91 7.77
CA SER A 168 33.97 6.00 8.31
C SER A 168 34.45 5.13 9.50
N THR A 169 35.73 5.22 9.87
CA THR A 169 36.35 4.46 10.97
C THR A 169 36.21 5.13 12.33
N GLY A 170 35.89 6.43 12.39
CA GLY A 170 35.70 7.16 13.66
C GLY A 170 34.35 6.91 14.36
N PHE A 171 33.42 6.24 13.69
CA PHE A 171 32.04 6.02 14.17
C PHE A 171 31.74 4.54 14.50
N ASP A 172 32.74 3.66 14.44
CA ASP A 172 32.56 2.23 14.71
C ASP A 172 32.70 1.95 16.21
N ALA A 173 31.60 1.52 16.86
CA ALA A 173 31.51 1.30 18.31
C ALA A 173 32.29 0.06 18.82
N GLY A 174 33.26 -0.46 18.06
CA GLY A 174 33.88 -1.77 18.32
C GLY A 174 35.41 -1.80 18.37
N GLN A 175 36.13 -0.71 18.10
CA GLN A 175 37.58 -0.80 17.96
C GLN A 175 38.33 0.47 18.40
N ALA A 176 38.38 0.71 19.71
CA ALA A 176 39.37 1.60 20.31
C ALA A 176 39.97 0.92 21.54
N GLY A 177 41.23 0.52 21.41
CA GLY A 177 42.05 0.06 22.52
C GLY A 177 42.22 1.15 23.58
N ALA A 178 42.45 0.72 24.82
CA ALA A 178 42.64 1.55 25.99
C ALA A 178 43.68 2.67 25.72
N GLY A 179 43.25 3.93 25.69
CA GLY A 179 44.16 5.08 25.63
C GLY A 179 43.70 6.34 24.88
N GLY A 180 42.45 6.44 24.40
CA GLY A 180 41.96 7.63 23.68
C GLY A 180 40.83 8.34 24.42
N GLN A 181 41.04 9.62 24.73
CA GLN A 181 40.10 10.52 25.41
C GLN A 181 38.67 10.48 24.81
N HIS A 182 37.68 10.16 25.65
CA HIS A 182 36.27 10.15 25.29
C HIS A 182 35.75 11.60 25.12
N TYR A 183 35.50 12.02 23.87
CA TYR A 183 34.74 13.24 23.56
C TYR A 183 33.27 12.95 23.17
N TRP A 184 32.75 11.78 23.54
CA TRP A 184 31.39 11.35 23.22
C TRP A 184 30.55 11.22 24.48
N SER A 185 29.93 12.31 24.91
CA SER A 185 28.79 12.30 25.82
C SER A 185 27.58 12.90 25.11
N GLY A 186 26.76 12.05 24.49
CA GLY A 186 25.55 12.48 23.82
C GLY A 186 24.86 11.33 23.10
N GLN A 187 23.98 10.64 23.82
CA GLN A 187 22.82 9.94 23.26
C GLN A 187 23.14 8.92 22.14
N GLN A 188 23.47 7.69 22.53
CA GLN A 188 23.29 6.51 21.66
C GLN A 188 21.77 6.31 21.48
N SER A 189 21.16 7.08 20.58
CA SER A 189 19.81 6.79 20.12
C SER A 189 19.94 5.88 18.92
N SER A 190 19.67 4.58 19.10
CA SER A 190 19.20 3.74 18.02
C SER A 190 17.83 4.27 17.58
N VAL A 191 17.84 5.39 16.86
CA VAL A 191 16.60 5.96 16.30
C VAL A 191 16.20 5.03 15.18
N ASP A 192 15.01 4.44 15.28
CA ASP A 192 14.43 3.66 14.20
C ASP A 192 14.38 4.57 12.95
N PRO A 193 14.89 4.15 11.78
CA PRO A 193 14.92 5.01 10.58
C PRO A 193 13.57 5.62 10.22
N GLU A 194 12.47 4.95 10.58
CA GLU A 194 11.09 5.41 10.44
C GLU A 194 10.69 6.48 11.47
N GLU A 195 11.23 6.42 12.69
CA GLU A 195 11.04 7.45 13.72
C GLU A 195 11.87 8.71 13.42
N LEU A 196 13.10 8.55 12.89
CA LEU A 196 13.92 9.65 12.38
C LEU A 196 13.19 10.36 11.24
N PHE A 197 12.63 9.59 10.30
CA PHE A 197 11.83 10.13 9.21
C PHE A 197 10.60 10.88 9.74
N ARG A 198 9.83 10.28 10.66
CA ARG A 198 8.63 10.91 11.27
C ARG A 198 8.95 12.17 12.07
N LYS A 199 10.04 12.19 12.85
CA LYS A 199 10.48 13.36 13.63
C LYS A 199 10.88 14.50 12.71
N ILE A 200 11.62 14.20 11.64
CA ILE A 200 12.02 15.18 10.63
C ILE A 200 10.81 15.66 9.82
N PHE A 201 9.88 14.78 9.44
CA PHE A 201 8.66 15.12 8.70
C PHE A 201 7.68 15.95 9.56
N GLY A 202 7.54 15.61 10.84
CA GLY A 202 6.70 16.32 11.79
C GLY A 202 7.25 17.70 12.16
N GLU A 203 8.58 17.80 12.34
CA GLU A 203 9.27 19.07 12.58
C GLU A 203 9.26 19.96 11.32
N PHE A 204 9.24 19.36 10.13
CA PHE A 204 9.04 20.07 8.85
C PHE A 204 7.61 20.63 8.70
N SER A 205 6.60 20.03 9.33
CA SER A 205 5.24 20.60 9.34
C SER A 205 5.02 21.72 10.39
N GLY A 206 5.95 21.88 11.34
CA GLY A 206 5.83 22.82 12.46
C GLY A 206 6.74 24.05 12.41
N GLY A 207 7.84 24.01 11.64
CA GLY A 207 8.88 25.05 11.63
C GLY A 207 8.84 25.95 10.40
N ARG A 208 8.43 27.21 10.58
CA ARG A 208 8.47 28.29 9.56
C ARG A 208 9.88 28.44 8.97
N GLY A 209 10.08 28.08 7.70
CA GLY A 209 11.38 28.28 7.04
C GLY A 209 11.46 28.07 5.52
N PHE A 210 10.43 27.53 4.87
CA PHE A 210 10.33 27.46 3.40
C PHE A 210 8.97 27.99 2.99
N GLY A 211 8.91 29.27 2.63
CA GLY A 211 7.78 29.77 1.86
C GLY A 211 7.67 28.93 0.58
N ASP A 212 6.45 28.52 0.24
CA ASP A 212 6.10 27.81 -1.00
C ASP A 212 6.15 26.27 -1.04
N PHE A 213 6.33 25.58 0.10
CA PHE A 213 6.12 24.12 0.15
C PHE A 213 4.68 23.69 0.48
N ASN A 214 3.84 24.60 1.01
CA ASN A 214 2.45 24.27 1.37
C ASN A 214 1.56 23.94 0.15
N ALA A 215 1.83 24.52 -1.03
CA ALA A 215 1.09 24.25 -2.25
C ALA A 215 1.32 22.82 -2.80
N ILE A 216 2.41 22.16 -2.40
CA ILE A 216 2.74 20.78 -2.81
C ILE A 216 2.08 19.75 -1.88
N PHE A 217 1.69 20.14 -0.66
CA PHE A 217 1.11 19.25 0.36
C PHE A 217 -0.41 19.37 0.52
N GLU A 218 -1.08 20.32 -0.12
CA GLU A 218 -2.54 20.25 -0.26
C GLU A 218 -2.90 19.19 -1.29
N GLN A 219 -2.86 17.92 -0.86
CA GLN A 219 -3.48 16.85 -1.64
C GLN A 219 -4.96 17.22 -1.85
N PRO A 220 -5.45 17.14 -3.10
CA PRO A 220 -6.86 17.34 -3.35
C PRO A 220 -7.67 16.39 -2.47
N GLN A 221 -8.69 16.92 -1.80
CA GLN A 221 -9.54 16.09 -0.95
C GLN A 221 -10.37 15.16 -1.85
N GLU A 222 -10.01 13.88 -1.81
CA GLU A 222 -10.76 12.81 -2.45
C GLU A 222 -11.89 12.35 -1.54
N TYR A 223 -13.10 12.34 -2.08
CA TYR A 223 -14.31 11.85 -1.42
C TYR A 223 -14.88 10.69 -2.21
N PHE A 224 -15.35 9.66 -1.51
CA PHE A 224 -16.07 8.56 -2.13
C PHE A 224 -17.57 8.79 -1.99
N MET A 225 -18.28 8.72 -3.12
CA MET A 225 -19.74 8.76 -3.13
C MET A 225 -20.27 7.41 -3.59
N GLU A 226 -20.99 6.73 -2.70
CA GLU A 226 -21.68 5.49 -3.03
C GLU A 226 -22.97 5.78 -3.79
N LEU A 227 -23.19 5.06 -4.89
CA LEU A 227 -24.38 5.16 -5.73
C LEU A 227 -24.99 3.77 -5.91
N THR A 228 -26.31 3.70 -5.97
CA THR A 228 -26.96 2.47 -6.43
C THR A 228 -26.79 2.34 -7.94
N PHE A 229 -26.87 1.12 -8.46
CA PHE A 229 -26.81 0.87 -9.90
C PHE A 229 -27.83 1.70 -10.70
N THR A 230 -29.07 1.80 -10.20
CA THR A 230 -30.13 2.56 -10.85
C THR A 230 -29.85 4.07 -10.83
N GLN A 231 -29.27 4.59 -9.74
CA GLN A 231 -28.85 5.99 -9.64
C GLN A 231 -27.72 6.31 -10.62
N ALA A 232 -26.69 5.45 -10.70
CA ALA A 232 -25.57 5.63 -11.61
C ALA A 232 -26.01 5.59 -13.08
N ALA A 233 -26.96 4.70 -13.41
CA ALA A 233 -27.41 4.55 -14.78
C ALA A 233 -28.39 5.65 -15.23
N LYS A 234 -29.27 6.15 -14.35
CA LYS A 234 -30.20 7.25 -14.67
C LYS A 234 -29.58 8.64 -14.55
N GLY A 235 -28.54 8.79 -13.72
CA GLY A 235 -28.07 10.09 -13.26
C GLY A 235 -28.99 10.65 -12.17
N VAL A 236 -28.40 11.31 -11.17
CA VAL A 236 -29.14 11.91 -10.06
C VAL A 236 -28.35 13.07 -9.46
N ASN A 237 -29.05 14.10 -8.99
CA ASN A 237 -28.43 15.13 -8.16
C ASN A 237 -28.43 14.65 -6.71
N LYS A 238 -27.26 14.28 -6.19
CA LYS A 238 -27.13 13.73 -4.83
C LYS A 238 -26.50 14.75 -3.89
N GLU A 239 -27.13 14.95 -2.74
CA GLU A 239 -26.57 15.81 -1.69
C GLU A 239 -25.42 15.10 -0.97
N PHE A 240 -24.31 15.81 -0.80
CA PHE A 240 -23.11 15.31 -0.13
C PHE A 240 -22.60 16.36 0.86
N SER A 241 -22.29 15.94 2.09
CA SER A 241 -21.80 16.85 3.13
C SER A 241 -20.27 16.81 3.20
N VAL A 242 -19.65 17.96 2.93
CA VAL A 242 -18.19 18.14 2.91
C VAL A 242 -17.78 19.02 4.08
N ASN A 243 -16.68 18.65 4.75
CA ASN A 243 -16.08 19.49 5.79
C ASN A 243 -15.11 20.48 5.14
N ILE A 244 -15.49 21.76 5.09
CA ILE A 244 -14.68 22.81 4.47
C ILE A 244 -14.31 23.83 5.53
N GLU A 245 -13.11 24.40 5.41
CA GLU A 245 -12.68 25.54 6.20
C GLU A 245 -13.38 26.80 5.69
N ALA A 246 -14.33 27.29 6.47
CA ALA A 246 -15.06 28.52 6.19
C ALA A 246 -14.68 29.59 7.22
N ALA A 247 -14.99 30.85 6.91
CA ALA A 247 -14.92 31.93 7.87
C ALA A 247 -15.73 31.55 9.12
N CYS A 248 -15.14 31.78 10.29
CA CYS A 248 -15.80 31.49 11.54
C CYS A 248 -17.11 32.29 11.64
N GLN A 249 -18.26 31.62 11.75
CA GLN A 249 -19.58 32.27 11.82
C GLN A 249 -19.70 33.24 13.00
N ARG A 250 -18.94 33.03 14.07
CA ARG A 250 -19.00 33.90 15.25
C ARG A 250 -18.22 35.20 15.05
N CYS A 251 -17.07 35.19 14.38
CA CYS A 251 -16.21 36.38 14.23
C CYS A 251 -16.05 36.88 12.79
N ASP A 252 -16.78 36.31 11.84
CA ASP A 252 -16.74 36.60 10.41
C ASP A 252 -15.33 36.65 9.82
N GLY A 253 -14.45 35.73 10.27
CA GLY A 253 -13.06 35.70 9.80
C GLY A 253 -12.08 36.59 10.54
N LYS A 254 -12.55 37.46 11.46
CA LYS A 254 -11.72 38.47 12.10
C LYS A 254 -10.86 37.95 13.27
N GLY A 255 -11.16 36.75 13.77
CA GLY A 255 -10.38 36.05 14.80
C GLY A 255 -10.56 36.56 16.24
N HIS A 256 -11.21 37.70 16.46
CA HIS A 256 -11.52 38.25 17.78
C HIS A 256 -12.98 38.03 18.17
N GLU A 257 -13.26 38.04 19.47
CA GLU A 257 -14.63 37.88 19.96
C GLU A 257 -15.51 39.09 19.55
N PRO A 258 -16.75 38.89 19.06
CA PRO A 258 -17.64 39.98 18.69
C PRO A 258 -17.80 41.00 19.81
N GLY A 259 -17.68 42.28 19.48
CA GLY A 259 -17.75 43.38 20.46
C GLY A 259 -16.40 43.74 21.09
N THR A 260 -15.33 42.95 20.89
CA THR A 260 -13.97 43.32 21.32
C THR A 260 -13.22 44.04 20.20
N LYS A 261 -12.44 45.06 20.55
CA LYS A 261 -11.63 45.81 19.58
C LYS A 261 -10.23 45.20 19.48
N VAL A 262 -9.76 45.05 18.25
CA VAL A 262 -8.36 44.70 17.96
C VAL A 262 -7.48 45.89 18.34
N GLN A 263 -6.50 45.66 19.21
CA GLN A 263 -5.58 46.71 19.65
C GLN A 263 -4.33 46.72 18.76
N HIS A 264 -3.75 47.91 18.53
CA HIS A 264 -2.45 47.95 17.87
C HIS A 264 -1.40 47.30 18.76
N CYS A 265 -0.38 46.70 18.16
CA CYS A 265 0.73 46.17 18.94
C CYS A 265 1.56 47.33 19.48
N ASN A 266 1.61 47.51 20.80
CA ASN A 266 2.39 48.59 21.45
C ASN A 266 3.90 48.47 21.21
N HIS A 267 4.38 47.27 20.88
CA HIS A 267 5.81 47.00 20.72
C HIS A 267 6.35 47.42 19.35
N CYS A 268 5.50 47.39 18.32
CA CYS A 268 5.86 47.78 16.95
C CYS A 268 5.01 48.93 16.40
N ASN A 269 4.10 49.49 17.21
CA ASN A 269 3.14 50.53 16.82
C ASN A 269 2.42 50.25 15.49
N GLY A 270 2.01 49.00 15.27
CA GLY A 270 1.33 48.60 14.03
C GLY A 270 2.24 48.15 12.89
N SER A 271 3.55 48.39 12.97
CA SER A 271 4.48 48.08 11.86
C SER A 271 4.74 46.58 11.66
N GLY A 272 4.41 45.74 12.64
CA GLY A 272 4.63 44.28 12.58
C GLY A 272 6.09 43.84 12.67
N MET A 273 7.04 44.77 12.59
CA MET A 273 8.47 44.51 12.65
C MET A 273 9.10 45.23 13.84
N GLU A 274 10.15 44.63 14.38
CA GLU A 274 10.95 45.18 15.47
C GLU A 274 12.41 45.21 15.04
N THR A 275 13.03 46.37 15.22
CA THR A 275 14.45 46.57 14.95
C THR A 275 15.24 46.17 16.18
N VAL A 276 16.00 45.07 16.09
CA VAL A 276 16.87 44.59 17.16
C VAL A 276 18.29 45.05 16.85
N ASN A 277 18.81 45.95 17.68
CA ASN A 277 20.20 46.39 17.59
C ASN A 277 21.04 45.43 18.44
N THR A 278 21.91 44.65 17.81
CA THR A 278 22.91 43.82 18.50
C THR A 278 24.28 44.26 18.03
N GLY A 279 24.91 45.14 18.80
CA GLY A 279 26.21 45.74 18.45
C GLY A 279 26.13 46.65 17.20
N PRO A 280 27.15 46.67 16.33
CA PRO A 280 27.19 47.55 15.15
C PRO A 280 26.22 47.13 14.03
N PHE A 281 25.44 46.07 14.22
CA PHE A 281 24.50 45.55 13.24
C PHE A 281 23.05 45.77 13.69
N VAL A 282 22.25 46.36 12.79
CA VAL A 282 20.82 46.58 12.97
C VAL A 282 20.07 45.50 12.20
N MET A 283 19.36 44.61 12.92
CA MET A 283 18.59 43.54 12.29
C MET A 283 17.09 43.79 12.48
N ARG A 284 16.34 43.83 11.37
CA ARG A 284 14.88 43.92 11.41
C ARG A 284 14.30 42.52 11.51
N SER A 285 13.60 42.24 12.60
CA SER A 285 12.96 40.96 12.87
C SER A 285 11.45 41.11 13.01
N THR A 286 10.68 40.05 12.85
CA THR A 286 9.24 40.10 13.10
C THR A 286 8.98 40.40 14.58
N CYS A 287 8.10 41.35 14.87
CA CYS A 287 7.79 41.73 16.24
C CYS A 287 7.36 40.50 17.06
N ARG A 288 8.06 40.26 18.19
CA ARG A 288 7.85 39.05 19.00
C ARG A 288 6.43 38.95 19.58
N ARG A 289 5.77 40.10 19.81
CA ARG A 289 4.45 40.18 20.45
C ARG A 289 3.28 39.98 19.50
N CYS A 290 3.35 40.48 18.26
CA CYS A 290 2.27 40.31 17.27
C CYS A 290 2.61 39.30 16.16
N GLY A 291 3.85 38.78 16.14
CA GLY A 291 4.32 37.82 15.16
C GLY A 291 4.24 38.32 13.72
N GLY A 292 4.34 39.64 13.50
CA GLY A 292 4.23 40.25 12.16
C GLY A 292 2.88 40.90 11.84
N LYS A 293 1.83 40.66 12.62
CA LYS A 293 0.46 41.12 12.28
C LYS A 293 0.20 42.60 12.53
N GLY A 294 1.08 43.30 13.25
CA GLY A 294 0.91 44.71 13.65
C GLY A 294 -0.19 44.94 14.70
N THR A 295 -1.07 43.97 14.91
CA THR A 295 -2.21 44.03 15.82
C THR A 295 -2.19 42.88 16.81
N VAL A 296 -2.73 43.12 18.00
CA VAL A 296 -2.85 42.14 19.07
C VAL A 296 -4.33 41.97 19.41
N ILE A 297 -4.79 40.73 19.37
CA ILE A 297 -6.15 40.36 19.75
C ILE A 297 -6.14 40.06 21.26
N SER A 298 -6.74 40.92 22.07
CA SER A 298 -6.81 40.72 23.52
C SER A 298 -7.70 39.53 23.90
N THR A 299 -8.83 39.39 23.22
CA THR A 299 -9.79 38.30 23.45
C THR A 299 -9.97 37.50 22.16
N PRO A 300 -9.28 36.36 22.01
CA PRO A 300 -9.46 35.51 20.84
C PRO A 300 -10.89 34.99 20.79
N CYS A 301 -11.44 34.83 19.58
CA CYS A 301 -12.77 34.27 19.43
C CYS A 301 -12.83 32.85 20.01
N ASN A 302 -13.88 32.55 20.79
CA ASN A 302 -14.00 31.27 21.47
C ASN A 302 -14.11 30.06 20.51
N THR A 303 -14.73 30.25 19.34
CA THR A 303 -14.97 29.18 18.36
C THR A 303 -13.75 28.87 17.49
N CYS A 304 -12.99 29.89 17.06
CA CYS A 304 -11.82 29.70 16.19
C CYS A 304 -10.47 29.92 16.89
N ARG A 305 -10.47 30.30 18.17
CA ARG A 305 -9.27 30.56 18.99
C ARG A 305 -8.26 31.49 18.32
N GLY A 306 -8.73 32.55 17.65
CA GLY A 306 -7.85 33.52 16.98
C GLY A 306 -7.44 33.17 15.55
N VAL A 307 -7.85 32.01 15.03
CA VAL A 307 -7.51 31.55 13.67
C VAL A 307 -8.38 32.24 12.60
N GLY A 308 -9.61 32.63 12.94
CA GLY A 308 -10.58 33.24 12.01
C GLY A 308 -11.30 32.24 11.11
N GLN A 309 -10.87 30.99 11.04
CA GLN A 309 -11.53 29.93 10.27
C GLN A 309 -11.97 28.78 11.16
N THR A 310 -13.03 28.10 10.75
CA THR A 310 -13.58 26.93 11.43
C THR A 310 -14.01 25.89 10.41
N LYS A 311 -13.83 24.60 10.73
CA LYS A 311 -14.35 23.50 9.91
C LYS A 311 -15.88 23.50 10.01
N GLN A 312 -16.56 23.74 8.90
CA GLN A 312 -18.01 23.73 8.79
C GLN A 312 -18.44 22.63 7.82
N LYS A 313 -19.52 21.92 8.17
CA LYS A 313 -20.18 20.99 7.26
C LYS A 313 -20.98 21.81 6.25
N LYS A 314 -20.61 21.72 4.98
CA LYS A 314 -21.35 22.32 3.87
C LYS A 314 -21.97 21.20 3.04
N THR A 315 -23.28 21.24 2.89
CA THR A 315 -24.00 20.34 1.98
C THR A 315 -23.86 20.90 0.57
N VAL A 316 -23.37 20.06 -0.35
CA VAL A 316 -23.19 20.38 -1.77
C VAL A 316 -23.99 19.38 -2.59
N THR A 317 -24.73 19.87 -3.56
CA THR A 317 -25.42 19.04 -4.55
C THR A 317 -24.44 18.65 -5.64
N VAL A 318 -24.15 17.35 -5.73
CA VAL A 318 -23.24 16.78 -6.73
C VAL A 318 -24.09 16.27 -7.89
N PRO A 319 -23.97 16.85 -9.10
CA PRO A 319 -24.64 16.32 -10.28
C PRO A 319 -23.92 15.05 -10.75
N VAL A 320 -24.58 13.90 -10.63
CA VAL A 320 -24.08 12.63 -11.16
C VAL A 320 -24.60 12.48 -12.59
N PRO A 321 -23.74 12.47 -13.62
CA PRO A 321 -24.20 12.27 -14.98
C PRO A 321 -24.79 10.87 -15.17
N ALA A 322 -25.69 10.72 -16.13
CA ALA A 322 -26.24 9.42 -16.47
C ALA A 322 -25.15 8.53 -17.09
N GLY A 323 -25.12 7.27 -16.65
CA GLY A 323 -24.23 6.26 -17.20
C GLY A 323 -22.86 6.15 -16.56
N VAL A 324 -22.62 6.84 -15.45
CA VAL A 324 -21.37 6.80 -14.67
C VAL A 324 -20.89 5.37 -14.40
N GLU A 325 -19.59 5.17 -14.52
CA GLU A 325 -18.89 3.91 -14.23
C GLU A 325 -18.34 3.87 -12.80
N ASP A 326 -18.05 2.65 -12.33
CA ASP A 326 -17.43 2.46 -11.03
C ASP A 326 -15.98 2.98 -11.04
N GLY A 327 -15.60 3.76 -10.03
CA GLY A 327 -14.29 4.40 -9.94
C GLY A 327 -14.15 5.68 -10.76
N GLN A 328 -15.18 6.13 -11.47
CA GLN A 328 -15.13 7.39 -12.20
C GLN A 328 -15.04 8.58 -11.24
N THR A 329 -14.17 9.53 -11.54
CA THR A 329 -13.93 10.71 -10.71
C THR A 329 -14.48 11.98 -11.35
N VAL A 330 -15.15 12.81 -10.56
CA VAL A 330 -15.63 14.14 -10.97
C VAL A 330 -14.94 15.19 -10.11
N ARG A 331 -14.37 16.20 -10.78
CA ARG A 331 -13.79 17.38 -10.14
C ARG A 331 -14.87 18.43 -9.98
N MET A 332 -15.05 18.93 -8.76
CA MET A 332 -16.04 19.96 -8.46
C MET A 332 -15.44 21.05 -7.57
N PRO A 333 -15.57 22.34 -7.93
CA PRO A 333 -15.16 23.44 -7.07
C PRO A 333 -16.16 23.62 -5.92
N VAL A 334 -15.68 23.69 -4.68
CA VAL A 334 -16.50 24.05 -3.52
C VAL A 334 -15.85 25.17 -2.72
N GLY A 335 -16.34 26.39 -2.94
CA GLY A 335 -15.76 27.58 -2.34
C GLY A 335 -14.39 27.87 -2.96
N LYS A 336 -13.33 27.90 -2.15
CA LYS A 336 -11.94 28.15 -2.60
C LYS A 336 -11.13 26.87 -2.84
N LYS A 337 -11.68 25.70 -2.50
CA LYS A 337 -11.01 24.41 -2.66
C LYS A 337 -11.72 23.61 -3.75
N GLU A 338 -10.96 22.76 -4.44
CA GLU A 338 -11.51 21.80 -5.37
C GLU A 338 -11.54 20.42 -4.72
N ILE A 339 -12.62 19.70 -4.92
CA ILE A 339 -12.78 18.33 -4.42
C ILE A 339 -12.91 17.37 -5.58
N PHE A 340 -12.40 16.16 -5.38
CA PHE A 340 -12.48 15.07 -6.33
C PHE A 340 -13.41 14.03 -5.74
N ILE A 341 -14.52 13.76 -6.43
CA ILE A 341 -15.51 12.81 -5.97
C ILE A 341 -15.40 11.56 -6.85
N THR A 342 -14.97 10.47 -6.24
CA THR A 342 -14.89 9.16 -6.89
C THR A 342 -16.19 8.41 -6.62
N PHE A 343 -16.90 8.05 -7.68
CA PHE A 343 -18.14 7.30 -7.57
C PHE A 343 -17.86 5.82 -7.35
N ARG A 344 -18.55 5.22 -6.38
CA ARG A 344 -18.57 3.77 -6.15
C ARG A 344 -19.96 3.25 -6.42
N VAL A 345 -20.12 2.44 -7.46
CA VAL A 345 -21.42 1.92 -7.88
C VAL A 345 -21.66 0.56 -7.25
N GLN A 346 -22.71 0.45 -6.45
CA GLN A 346 -23.12 -0.80 -5.84
C GLN A 346 -23.65 -1.77 -6.91
N LYS A 347 -23.25 -3.05 -6.79
CA LYS A 347 -23.76 -4.13 -7.65
C LYS A 347 -25.26 -4.30 -7.43
N SER A 348 -26.01 -4.44 -8.51
CA SER A 348 -27.44 -4.69 -8.44
C SER A 348 -27.77 -6.19 -8.49
N PRO A 349 -28.84 -6.64 -7.82
CA PRO A 349 -29.25 -8.05 -7.88
C PRO A 349 -29.97 -8.42 -9.19
N VAL A 350 -30.55 -7.44 -9.89
CA VAL A 350 -31.40 -7.65 -11.08
C VAL A 350 -30.63 -7.42 -12.37
N PHE A 351 -29.78 -6.39 -12.39
CA PHE A 351 -29.06 -5.93 -13.57
C PHE A 351 -27.57 -6.18 -13.45
N ARG A 352 -26.99 -6.66 -14.54
CA ARG A 352 -25.56 -6.82 -14.76
C ARG A 352 -25.16 -5.88 -15.89
N ARG A 353 -24.21 -4.98 -15.65
CA ARG A 353 -23.72 -4.03 -16.66
C ARG A 353 -22.57 -4.63 -17.45
N ASP A 354 -22.63 -4.46 -18.77
CA ASP A 354 -21.55 -4.76 -19.70
C ASP A 354 -21.34 -3.54 -20.61
N GLY A 355 -20.40 -2.67 -20.24
CA GLY A 355 -20.21 -1.37 -20.91
C GLY A 355 -21.46 -0.49 -20.86
N ALA A 356 -22.02 -0.17 -22.04
CA ALA A 356 -23.28 0.57 -22.18
C ALA A 356 -24.52 -0.33 -22.14
N ASP A 357 -24.33 -1.64 -22.31
CA ASP A 357 -25.40 -2.62 -22.39
C ASP A 357 -25.73 -3.16 -21.00
N VAL A 358 -26.98 -3.59 -20.83
CA VAL A 358 -27.49 -4.14 -19.58
C VAL A 358 -28.02 -5.54 -19.81
N HIS A 359 -27.70 -6.43 -18.89
CA HIS A 359 -28.22 -7.79 -18.84
C HIS A 359 -29.15 -7.94 -17.63
N SER A 360 -30.34 -8.48 -17.86
CA SER A 360 -31.24 -8.89 -16.77
C SER A 360 -31.76 -10.29 -17.01
N ASP A 361 -32.24 -10.92 -15.94
CA ASP A 361 -32.85 -12.23 -16.01
C ASP A 361 -34.38 -12.09 -15.99
N LEU A 362 -35.06 -12.76 -16.92
CA LEU A 362 -36.52 -12.84 -16.96
C LEU A 362 -36.95 -14.26 -16.65
N LEU A 363 -37.73 -14.42 -15.59
CA LEU A 363 -38.28 -15.70 -15.18
C LEU A 363 -39.63 -15.92 -15.87
N ILE A 364 -39.71 -16.94 -16.72
CA ILE A 364 -40.93 -17.32 -17.46
C ILE A 364 -41.44 -18.68 -17.00
N SER A 365 -42.73 -18.96 -17.20
CA SER A 365 -43.29 -20.29 -16.90
C SER A 365 -43.00 -21.28 -18.03
N VAL A 366 -43.05 -22.58 -17.71
CA VAL A 366 -42.91 -23.66 -18.72
C VAL A 366 -43.95 -23.52 -19.83
N ALA A 367 -45.20 -23.22 -19.47
CA ALA A 367 -46.27 -23.01 -20.45
C ALA A 367 -45.99 -21.83 -21.39
N GLN A 368 -45.47 -20.71 -20.86
CA GLN A 368 -45.07 -19.56 -21.68
C GLN A 368 -43.87 -19.86 -22.57
N ALA A 369 -42.96 -20.73 -22.14
CA ALA A 369 -41.82 -21.12 -22.95
C ALA A 369 -42.24 -21.94 -24.18
N ILE A 370 -43.19 -22.87 -23.98
CA ILE A 370 -43.70 -23.76 -25.04
C ILE A 370 -44.66 -23.01 -25.96
N LEU A 371 -45.73 -22.41 -25.41
CA LEU A 371 -46.82 -21.82 -26.17
C LEU A 371 -46.51 -20.39 -26.67
N GLY A 372 -45.49 -19.75 -26.10
CA GLY A 372 -45.25 -18.32 -26.27
C GLY A 372 -46.22 -17.47 -25.45
N GLY A 373 -46.10 -16.15 -25.58
CA GLY A 373 -46.98 -15.20 -24.92
C GLY A 373 -46.31 -13.85 -24.69
N THR A 374 -46.73 -13.15 -23.64
CA THR A 374 -46.14 -11.87 -23.24
C THR A 374 -45.71 -11.92 -21.79
N ALA A 375 -44.52 -11.39 -21.48
CA ALA A 375 -44.03 -11.26 -20.13
C ALA A 375 -43.52 -9.84 -19.86
N ARG A 376 -43.55 -9.44 -18.59
CA ARG A 376 -43.06 -8.14 -18.13
C ARG A 376 -41.68 -8.30 -17.53
N ALA A 377 -40.70 -7.61 -18.09
CA ALA A 377 -39.35 -7.52 -17.54
C ALA A 377 -39.15 -6.17 -16.84
N GLN A 378 -38.33 -6.17 -15.79
CA GLN A 378 -37.90 -4.93 -15.15
C GLN A 378 -36.87 -4.27 -16.06
N GLY A 379 -37.21 -3.13 -16.65
CA GLY A 379 -36.26 -2.28 -17.36
C GLY A 379 -35.66 -1.23 -16.43
N LEU A 380 -34.64 -0.54 -16.91
CA LEU A 380 -33.94 0.48 -16.12
C LEU A 380 -34.84 1.71 -15.91
N TYR A 381 -35.42 2.25 -16.98
CA TYR A 381 -36.26 3.45 -16.95
C TYR A 381 -37.75 3.13 -16.78
N GLU A 382 -38.21 2.10 -17.48
CA GLU A 382 -39.61 1.68 -17.58
C GLU A 382 -39.73 0.16 -17.49
N THR A 383 -40.95 -0.34 -17.31
CA THR A 383 -41.24 -1.77 -17.42
C THR A 383 -41.30 -2.17 -18.89
N LEU A 384 -40.56 -3.21 -19.28
CA LEU A 384 -40.52 -3.69 -20.66
C LEU A 384 -41.56 -4.80 -20.83
N ASN A 385 -42.46 -4.66 -21.80
CA ASN A 385 -43.37 -5.72 -22.21
C ASN A 385 -42.71 -6.50 -23.36
N LEU A 386 -42.33 -7.76 -23.10
CA LEU A 386 -41.65 -8.61 -24.07
C LEU A 386 -42.63 -9.61 -24.67
N SER A 387 -42.58 -9.76 -25.99
CA SER A 387 -43.22 -10.87 -26.68
C SER A 387 -42.28 -12.06 -26.68
N ILE A 388 -42.73 -13.18 -26.12
CA ILE A 388 -42.00 -14.44 -26.05
C ILE A 388 -42.49 -15.31 -27.21
N PRO A 389 -41.61 -15.67 -28.17
CA PRO A 389 -41.97 -16.63 -29.21
C PRO A 389 -42.21 -18.02 -28.61
N ALA A 390 -43.05 -18.81 -29.28
CA ALA A 390 -43.25 -20.21 -28.93
C ALA A 390 -41.96 -21.02 -29.13
N GLY A 391 -41.73 -22.00 -28.26
CA GLY A 391 -40.52 -22.86 -28.30
C GLY A 391 -39.23 -22.15 -27.90
N ILE A 392 -39.30 -21.11 -27.05
CA ILE A 392 -38.11 -20.38 -26.60
C ILE A 392 -37.23 -21.27 -25.71
N GLN A 393 -35.92 -21.22 -25.94
CA GLN A 393 -34.96 -22.01 -25.19
C GLN A 393 -34.55 -21.31 -23.88
N ALA A 394 -34.09 -22.11 -22.91
CA ALA A 394 -33.49 -21.57 -21.70
C ALA A 394 -32.20 -20.80 -22.03
N ASP A 395 -31.96 -19.69 -21.32
CA ASP A 395 -30.88 -18.72 -21.52
C ASP A 395 -30.83 -18.05 -22.90
N GLN A 396 -31.88 -18.21 -23.73
CA GLN A 396 -32.02 -17.43 -24.95
C GLN A 396 -32.10 -15.93 -24.63
N ARG A 397 -31.42 -15.12 -25.45
CA ARG A 397 -31.28 -13.68 -25.25
C ARG A 397 -32.25 -12.92 -26.13
N ILE A 398 -33.10 -12.10 -25.53
CA ILE A 398 -33.97 -11.16 -26.25
C ILE A 398 -33.33 -9.77 -26.13
N ARG A 399 -33.04 -9.13 -27.27
CA ARG A 399 -32.43 -7.80 -27.32
C ARG A 399 -33.51 -6.73 -27.44
N HIS A 400 -33.45 -5.74 -26.56
CA HIS A 400 -34.22 -4.50 -26.65
C HIS A 400 -33.29 -3.34 -26.97
N SER A 401 -33.37 -2.86 -28.20
CA SER A 401 -32.51 -1.80 -28.71
C SER A 401 -32.79 -0.46 -28.01
N GLY A 402 -31.73 0.24 -27.58
CA GLY A 402 -31.83 1.58 -27.01
C GLY A 402 -32.45 1.65 -25.60
N LYS A 403 -32.59 0.52 -24.91
CA LYS A 403 -33.12 0.43 -23.54
C LYS A 403 -32.03 0.19 -22.47
N GLY A 404 -30.75 0.29 -22.86
CA GLY A 404 -29.59 0.17 -21.97
C GLY A 404 -29.20 1.50 -21.32
N ILE A 405 -27.93 1.64 -20.96
CA ILE A 405 -27.39 2.79 -20.23
C ILE A 405 -26.96 3.88 -21.23
N ALA A 406 -27.12 5.15 -20.83
CA ALA A 406 -26.62 6.29 -21.60
C ALA A 406 -25.09 6.25 -21.72
N ARG A 407 -24.54 6.51 -22.90
CA ARG A 407 -23.08 6.55 -23.11
C ARG A 407 -22.50 7.85 -22.55
N ILE A 408 -21.48 7.75 -21.71
CA ILE A 408 -20.77 8.92 -21.19
C ILE A 408 -19.97 9.55 -22.35
N GLY A 409 -20.26 10.82 -22.67
CA GLY A 409 -19.52 11.58 -23.68
C GLY A 409 -19.91 11.28 -25.14
N GLY A 410 -20.90 10.42 -25.38
CA GLY A 410 -21.44 10.13 -26.71
C GLY A 410 -22.95 10.35 -26.77
N TYR A 411 -23.51 10.33 -27.98
CA TYR A 411 -24.95 10.30 -28.16
C TYR A 411 -25.48 8.87 -28.20
N GLY A 412 -26.65 8.65 -27.59
CA GLY A 412 -27.36 7.38 -27.63
C GLY A 412 -27.26 6.53 -26.36
N TYR A 413 -28.00 5.43 -26.40
CA TYR A 413 -28.12 4.45 -25.33
C TYR A 413 -27.55 3.11 -25.79
N GLY A 414 -27.06 2.30 -24.85
CA GLY A 414 -26.83 0.89 -25.10
C GLY A 414 -28.14 0.10 -25.20
N ASP A 415 -28.00 -1.21 -25.27
CA ASP A 415 -29.11 -2.15 -25.40
C ASP A 415 -29.37 -2.91 -24.11
N HIS A 416 -30.59 -3.43 -23.97
CA HIS A 416 -30.95 -4.29 -22.86
C HIS A 416 -31.15 -5.72 -23.36
N TYR A 417 -30.28 -6.62 -22.93
CA TYR A 417 -30.37 -8.05 -23.17
C TYR A 417 -31.07 -8.75 -22.00
N VAL A 418 -32.17 -9.41 -22.31
CA VAL A 418 -32.96 -10.15 -21.33
C VAL A 418 -32.67 -11.64 -21.54
N HIS A 419 -32.09 -12.27 -20.52
CA HIS A 419 -31.82 -13.71 -20.50
C HIS A 419 -33.05 -14.43 -19.96
N VAL A 420 -33.61 -15.33 -20.75
CA VAL A 420 -34.82 -16.05 -20.40
C VAL A 420 -34.49 -17.25 -19.54
N LYS A 421 -35.08 -17.34 -18.36
CA LYS A 421 -34.91 -18.45 -17.42
C LYS A 421 -36.25 -19.08 -17.13
N ILE A 422 -36.35 -20.40 -17.31
CA ILE A 422 -37.60 -21.14 -17.08
C ILE A 422 -37.73 -21.42 -15.58
N LYS A 423 -38.78 -20.89 -14.97
CA LYS A 423 -39.13 -21.13 -13.57
C LYS A 423 -40.08 -22.32 -13.48
N VAL A 424 -39.56 -23.46 -13.04
CA VAL A 424 -40.36 -24.65 -12.76
C VAL A 424 -41.06 -24.51 -11.39
N PRO A 425 -42.39 -24.70 -11.30
CA PRO A 425 -43.10 -24.65 -10.02
C PRO A 425 -42.71 -25.83 -9.13
N LYS A 426 -42.57 -25.59 -7.82
CA LYS A 426 -42.19 -26.64 -6.84
C LYS A 426 -43.36 -27.53 -6.43
N THR A 427 -44.58 -27.02 -6.53
CA THR A 427 -45.81 -27.71 -6.17
C THR A 427 -46.78 -27.63 -7.34
N LEU A 428 -47.47 -28.74 -7.58
CA LEU A 428 -48.44 -28.90 -8.66
C LEU A 428 -49.76 -29.37 -8.06
N THR A 429 -50.87 -28.88 -8.61
CA THR A 429 -52.20 -29.43 -8.31
C THR A 429 -52.38 -30.78 -9.02
N ASP A 430 -53.29 -31.63 -8.54
CA ASP A 430 -53.51 -32.95 -9.16
C ASP A 430 -53.90 -32.83 -10.64
N ARG A 431 -54.74 -31.86 -10.98
CA ARG A 431 -55.09 -31.54 -12.38
C ARG A 431 -53.86 -31.16 -13.22
N GLN A 432 -52.96 -30.33 -12.69
CA GLN A 432 -51.74 -29.94 -13.41
C GLN A 432 -50.79 -31.13 -13.57
N ARG A 433 -50.70 -32.00 -12.56
CA ARG A 433 -49.89 -33.22 -12.62
C ARG A 433 -50.40 -34.14 -13.73
N THR A 434 -51.70 -34.42 -13.79
CA THR A 434 -52.30 -35.27 -14.83
C THR A 434 -52.01 -34.73 -16.24
N LEU A 435 -52.15 -33.41 -16.46
CA LEU A 435 -51.89 -32.79 -17.76
C LEU A 435 -50.40 -32.86 -18.17
N LEU A 436 -49.49 -32.73 -17.21
CA LEU A 436 -48.06 -32.86 -17.48
C LEU A 436 -47.66 -34.31 -17.73
N THR A 437 -48.30 -35.28 -17.06
CA THR A 437 -48.11 -36.71 -17.34
C THR A 437 -48.59 -37.05 -18.75
N SER A 438 -49.78 -36.59 -19.15
CA SER A 438 -50.27 -36.84 -20.52
C SER A 438 -49.36 -36.19 -21.57
N TYR A 439 -48.84 -34.99 -21.30
CA TYR A 439 -47.87 -34.35 -22.20
C TYR A 439 -46.58 -35.16 -22.30
N ALA A 440 -46.06 -35.70 -21.19
CA ALA A 440 -44.88 -36.55 -21.19
C ALA A 440 -45.07 -37.89 -21.94
N GLU A 441 -46.28 -38.42 -22.00
CA GLU A 441 -46.63 -39.60 -22.81
C GLU A 441 -46.62 -39.32 -24.32
N ASP A 442 -46.79 -38.07 -24.73
CA ASP A 442 -46.75 -37.65 -26.14
C ASP A 442 -45.36 -37.20 -26.60
N GLU A 443 -44.45 -36.88 -25.67
CA GLU A 443 -43.07 -36.48 -25.98
C GLU A 443 -42.26 -37.67 -26.54
N THR A 444 -41.67 -37.46 -27.72
CA THR A 444 -40.88 -38.48 -28.45
C THR A 444 -39.39 -38.14 -28.55
N GLU A 445 -39.00 -36.91 -28.24
CA GLU A 445 -37.64 -36.38 -28.44
C GLU A 445 -36.75 -36.44 -27.18
N VAL A 446 -37.29 -36.86 -26.03
CA VAL A 446 -36.57 -36.86 -24.75
C VAL A 446 -36.12 -38.27 -24.38
N GLU A 447 -34.81 -38.46 -24.19
CA GLU A 447 -34.25 -39.69 -23.67
C GLU A 447 -34.38 -39.76 -22.14
N GLY A 448 -35.20 -40.67 -21.62
CA GLY A 448 -35.36 -40.89 -20.17
C GLY A 448 -36.73 -41.43 -19.77
N THR A 449 -36.99 -41.47 -18.46
CA THR A 449 -38.32 -41.82 -17.91
C THR A 449 -38.88 -40.67 -17.09
N VAL A 450 -40.11 -40.27 -17.37
CA VAL A 450 -40.85 -39.34 -16.53
C VAL A 450 -41.74 -40.15 -15.60
N ASN A 451 -41.34 -40.30 -14.33
CA ASN A 451 -42.11 -41.04 -13.31
C ASN A 451 -42.56 -42.46 -13.73
N GLY A 452 -41.69 -43.21 -14.41
CA GLY A 452 -42.00 -44.58 -14.86
C GLY A 452 -42.73 -44.68 -16.20
N VAL A 453 -43.07 -43.55 -16.83
CA VAL A 453 -43.50 -43.50 -18.23
C VAL A 453 -42.26 -43.70 -19.11
N THR A 454 -42.13 -44.89 -19.71
CA THR A 454 -41.08 -45.24 -20.69
C THR A 454 -41.67 -45.19 -22.09
N ASN A 455 -41.43 -44.10 -22.82
CA ASN A 455 -41.61 -44.09 -24.26
C ASN A 455 -40.31 -44.51 -24.92
N THR A 456 -40.09 -45.83 -24.99
CA THR A 456 -39.02 -46.38 -25.81
C THR A 456 -39.39 -46.20 -27.28
N THR A 457 -38.73 -45.26 -27.96
CA THR A 457 -38.76 -45.10 -29.43
C THR A 457 -38.42 -46.42 -30.15
N THR A 458 -37.77 -47.35 -29.46
CA THR A 458 -37.63 -48.76 -29.86
C THR A 458 -38.76 -49.59 -29.22
N GLY A 459 -39.85 -49.77 -29.98
CA GLY A 459 -41.12 -50.31 -29.51
C GLY A 459 -41.05 -51.45 -28.50
N LYS A 460 -41.48 -51.16 -27.27
CA LYS A 460 -42.23 -52.09 -26.40
C LYS A 460 -42.82 -51.30 -25.23
N ARG A 461 -44.14 -51.07 -25.28
CA ARG A 461 -44.94 -50.66 -24.12
C ARG A 461 -44.77 -51.73 -23.05
N SER A 462 -44.07 -51.42 -21.96
CA SER A 462 -44.17 -52.18 -20.71
C SER A 462 -44.75 -51.26 -19.64
N SER A 463 -46.07 -51.30 -19.50
CA SER A 463 -46.75 -50.81 -18.31
C SER A 463 -46.46 -51.77 -17.16
N TYR A 464 -45.68 -51.34 -16.17
CA TYR A 464 -45.64 -52.00 -14.87
C TYR A 464 -46.61 -51.26 -13.94
N ASN A 465 -47.66 -51.98 -13.53
CA ASN A 465 -48.55 -51.62 -12.43
C ASN A 465 -47.83 -51.67 -11.09
#